data_AF-A0AAF0J432-F1
#
_entry.id   AF-A0AAF0J432-F1
#
_cell.length_a   1.000
_cell.length_b   1.000
_cell.length_c   1.000
_cell.angle_alpha   90.00
_cell.angle_beta   90.00
_cell.angle_gamma   90.00
#
_symmetry.space_group_name_H-M   'P 1'
#
loop_
_entity.id
_entity.type
_entity.pdbx_description
1 polymer ?
#
loop_
_entity_poly.entity_id
_entity_poly.type
_entity_poly.pdbx_seq_one_letter_code
_entity_poly.pdbx_strand_id
1 'polypeptide(L)'
;MAEGRAAAGVDVDAEADARAVWSVVSGDAGTEIHYETRVHGRKVVLGNANRRAPPPATPVLARQQARARKRASVARGPSHQRSRRVKIRAQDILTSAQLEPLHALWTTYIQDVLHVRDMTQASAEAQLSNAAWVQQVQNALLKADWTGAHVCVVRSTQPTLVHLRGTVLAETHDTLQVLPPTNQPRQPYCTYT
;
A
#
# COMPACT_ATOMS: atom_id res chain seq x y z
N MET A 1 -0.51 14.19 -43.48
CA MET A 1 -1.03 12.87 -43.05
C MET A 1 -1.07 12.87 -41.54
N ALA A 2 -2.27 13.01 -40.96
CA ALA A 2 -2.49 13.02 -39.52
C ALA A 2 -3.11 11.68 -39.15
N GLU A 3 -2.36 10.85 -38.42
CA GLU A 3 -2.77 9.51 -38.03
C GLU A 3 -3.50 9.56 -36.69
N GLY A 4 -4.72 9.04 -36.68
CA GLY A 4 -5.64 9.05 -35.55
C GLY A 4 -5.19 8.12 -34.41
N ARG A 5 -5.26 8.64 -33.19
CA ARG A 5 -4.97 7.90 -31.96
C ARG A 5 -6.21 7.06 -31.58
N ALA A 6 -6.08 5.74 -31.70
CA ALA A 6 -7.13 4.80 -31.31
C ALA A 6 -7.42 4.86 -29.80
N ALA A 7 -8.70 4.98 -29.46
CA ALA A 7 -9.21 4.98 -28.10
C ALA A 7 -9.10 3.56 -27.50
N ALA A 8 -8.53 3.47 -26.29
CA ALA A 8 -8.53 2.26 -25.50
C ALA A 8 -9.97 1.91 -25.09
N GLY A 9 -10.41 0.71 -25.45
CA GLY A 9 -11.68 0.15 -24.98
C GLY A 9 -11.66 0.01 -23.46
N VAL A 10 -12.65 0.62 -22.81
CA VAL A 10 -12.92 0.45 -21.39
C VAL A 10 -13.80 -0.79 -21.26
N ASP A 11 -13.32 -1.81 -20.55
CA ASP A 11 -14.08 -3.01 -20.23
C ASP A 11 -15.27 -2.62 -19.33
N VAL A 12 -16.47 -2.67 -19.91
CA VAL A 12 -17.74 -2.22 -19.32
C VAL A 12 -18.08 -2.98 -18.02
N ASP A 13 -17.59 -4.22 -17.89
CA ASP A 13 -17.85 -5.09 -16.75
C ASP A 13 -17.09 -4.65 -15.48
N ALA A 14 -15.88 -4.10 -15.63
CA ALA A 14 -15.10 -3.59 -14.51
C ALA A 14 -15.71 -2.31 -13.92
N GLU A 15 -16.37 -1.50 -14.75
CA GLU A 15 -17.08 -0.30 -14.32
C GLU A 15 -18.35 -0.64 -13.54
N ALA A 16 -19.04 -1.74 -13.91
CA ALA A 16 -20.22 -2.24 -13.22
C ALA A 16 -19.86 -2.76 -11.81
N ASP A 17 -18.79 -3.54 -11.68
CA ASP A 17 -18.32 -4.08 -10.40
C ASP A 17 -17.85 -2.96 -9.45
N ALA A 18 -17.14 -1.96 -9.99
CA ALA A 18 -16.72 -0.80 -9.21
C ALA A 18 -17.91 0.01 -8.68
N ARG A 19 -18.98 0.17 -9.47
CA ARG A 19 -20.22 0.83 -9.05
C ARG A 19 -20.96 0.06 -7.96
N ALA A 20 -20.99 -1.27 -8.03
CA ALA A 20 -21.65 -2.11 -7.02
C ALA A 20 -20.94 -2.04 -5.65
N VAL A 21 -19.60 -2.04 -5.65
CA VAL A 21 -18.82 -1.86 -4.41
C VAL A 21 -18.94 -0.43 -3.87
N TRP A 22 -19.07 0.56 -4.76
CA TRP A 22 -19.21 1.97 -4.39
C TRP A 22 -20.52 2.27 -3.65
N SER A 23 -21.64 1.68 -4.07
CA SER A 23 -22.94 1.90 -3.40
C SER A 23 -22.97 1.34 -1.98
N VAL A 24 -22.26 0.24 -1.72
CA VAL A 24 -22.17 -0.39 -0.38
C VAL A 24 -21.28 0.43 0.57
N VAL A 25 -20.21 1.04 0.08
CA VAL A 25 -19.22 1.74 0.92
C VAL A 25 -19.56 3.22 1.14
N SER A 26 -20.29 3.85 0.23
CA SER A 26 -20.54 5.30 0.25
C SER A 26 -21.78 5.71 1.03
N GLY A 27 -22.53 4.76 1.60
CA GLY A 27 -23.81 5.03 2.27
C GLY A 27 -23.71 5.99 3.46
N ASP A 28 -22.55 6.12 4.13
CA ASP A 28 -22.48 6.78 5.45
C ASP A 28 -21.31 7.76 5.66
N ALA A 29 -20.45 7.99 4.66
CA ALA A 29 -19.34 8.92 4.81
C ALA A 29 -19.78 10.37 4.53
N GLY A 30 -20.09 11.12 5.58
CA GLY A 30 -20.37 12.57 5.51
C GLY A 30 -21.80 12.99 5.80
N THR A 31 -22.66 12.07 6.27
CA THR A 31 -23.98 12.41 6.76
C THR A 31 -23.89 13.22 8.06
N GLU A 32 -24.88 14.10 8.29
CA GLU A 32 -25.03 14.93 9.48
C GLU A 32 -24.93 14.11 10.79
N ILE A 33 -25.39 12.85 10.73
CA ILE A 33 -25.29 11.83 11.78
C ILE A 33 -23.84 11.58 12.23
N HIS A 34 -22.88 11.60 11.30
CA HIS A 34 -21.46 11.36 11.59
C HIS A 34 -20.80 12.57 12.28
N TYR A 35 -21.26 13.78 11.95
CA TYR A 35 -20.87 15.02 12.63
C TYR A 35 -21.45 15.07 14.05
N GLU A 36 -22.75 14.73 14.19
CA GLU A 36 -23.43 14.69 15.48
C GLU A 36 -22.76 13.71 16.45
N THR A 37 -22.46 12.49 16.01
CA THR A 37 -21.82 11.47 16.87
C THR A 37 -20.41 11.86 17.33
N ARG A 38 -19.65 12.62 16.52
CA ARG A 38 -18.23 12.93 16.81
C ARG A 38 -18.03 14.25 17.56
N VAL A 39 -18.82 15.25 17.25
CA VAL A 39 -18.57 16.64 17.68
C VAL A 39 -19.66 17.14 18.62
N HIS A 40 -20.91 16.75 18.40
CA HIS A 40 -22.03 17.25 19.19
C HIS A 40 -22.01 16.66 20.61
N GLY A 41 -22.01 17.53 21.62
CA GLY A 41 -21.97 17.15 23.04
C GLY A 41 -20.58 16.85 23.63
N ARG A 42 -19.50 16.81 22.82
CA ARG A 42 -18.13 16.70 23.35
C ARG A 42 -17.53 18.08 23.60
N LYS A 43 -17.10 18.34 24.84
CA LYS A 43 -16.45 19.59 25.24
C LYS A 43 -15.03 19.63 24.66
N VAL A 44 -14.88 20.26 23.49
CA VAL A 44 -13.58 20.50 22.87
C VAL A 44 -12.83 21.54 23.70
N VAL A 45 -11.77 21.12 24.39
CA VAL A 45 -10.94 22.02 25.19
C VAL A 45 -10.08 22.85 24.24
N LEU A 46 -10.55 24.05 23.92
CA LEU A 46 -9.73 25.06 23.27
C LEU A 46 -8.62 25.46 24.24
N GLY A 47 -7.36 25.37 23.83
CA GLY A 47 -6.22 25.70 24.69
C GLY A 47 -6.31 27.14 25.22
N ASN A 48 -6.05 27.33 26.51
CA ASN A 48 -6.05 28.65 27.15
C ASN A 48 -4.96 29.54 26.52
N ALA A 49 -5.36 30.58 25.78
CA ALA A 49 -4.46 31.56 25.16
C ALA A 49 -3.58 32.32 26.18
N ASN A 50 -3.99 32.36 27.45
CA ASN A 50 -3.28 33.03 28.53
C ASN A 50 -2.37 32.11 29.36
N ARG A 51 -2.10 30.88 28.89
CA ARG A 51 -1.16 29.99 29.58
C ARG A 51 0.25 30.56 29.44
N ARG A 52 0.88 30.97 30.55
CA ARG A 52 2.31 31.36 30.56
C ARG A 52 3.12 30.26 29.90
N ALA A 53 3.90 30.63 28.88
CA ALA A 53 4.79 29.70 28.20
C ALA A 53 5.70 29.03 29.24
N PRO A 54 5.97 27.72 29.11
CA PRO A 54 6.99 27.08 29.94
C PRO A 54 8.28 27.89 29.85
N PRO A 55 9.04 28.06 30.95
CA PRO A 55 10.33 28.72 30.88
C PRO A 55 11.15 28.05 29.77
N PRO A 56 11.85 28.83 28.92
CA PRO A 56 12.55 28.29 27.76
C PRO A 56 13.46 27.16 28.25
N ALA A 57 13.42 26.02 27.57
CA ALA A 57 14.13 24.80 27.92
C ALA A 57 15.65 24.95 27.74
N THR A 58 16.25 26.01 28.29
CA THR A 58 17.63 26.43 28.08
C THR A 58 18.64 25.35 28.47
N PRO A 59 18.54 24.60 29.59
CA PRO A 59 19.55 23.59 29.90
C PRO A 59 19.41 22.36 29.01
N VAL A 60 18.18 21.94 28.67
CA VAL A 60 17.92 20.74 27.86
C VAL A 60 18.28 21.00 26.40
N LEU A 61 17.94 22.17 25.88
CA LEU A 61 18.22 22.61 24.51
C LEU A 61 19.72 22.87 24.35
N ALA A 62 20.40 23.47 25.34
CA ALA A 62 21.85 23.58 25.35
C ALA A 62 22.54 22.21 25.37
N ARG A 63 22.02 21.24 26.14
CA ARG A 63 22.54 19.87 26.18
C ARG A 63 22.31 19.13 24.86
N GLN A 64 21.18 19.35 24.19
CA GLN A 64 20.91 18.81 22.85
C GLN A 64 21.83 19.44 21.80
N GLN A 65 22.01 20.76 21.83
CA GLN A 65 22.92 21.46 20.91
C GLN A 65 24.37 21.02 21.11
N ALA A 66 24.83 20.86 22.36
CA ALA A 66 26.17 20.33 22.66
C ALA A 66 26.34 18.89 22.14
N ARG A 67 25.33 18.02 22.30
CA ARG A 67 25.34 16.66 21.74
C ARG A 67 25.32 16.66 20.22
N ALA A 68 24.55 17.55 19.58
CA ALA A 68 24.50 17.68 18.12
C ALA A 68 25.84 18.17 17.56
N ARG A 69 26.46 19.18 18.19
CA ARG A 69 27.80 19.66 17.85
C ARG A 69 28.86 18.58 18.00
N LYS A 70 28.82 17.79 19.08
CA LYS A 70 29.73 16.65 19.28
C LYS A 70 29.53 15.54 18.23
N ARG A 71 28.29 15.29 17.80
CA ARG A 71 27.98 14.34 16.71
C ARG A 71 28.40 14.87 15.34
N ALA A 72 28.40 16.19 15.14
CA ALA A 72 28.86 16.83 13.92
C ALA A 72 30.40 16.94 13.86
N SER A 73 31.07 17.09 15.02
CA SER A 73 32.53 17.22 15.11
C SER A 73 33.27 15.88 15.06
N VAL A 74 32.60 14.78 15.38
CA VAL A 74 33.15 13.44 15.07
C VAL A 74 33.06 13.28 13.57
N ALA A 75 34.22 13.37 12.89
CA ALA A 75 34.33 13.03 11.48
C ALA A 75 33.68 11.65 11.29
N ARG A 76 32.55 11.62 10.58
CA ARG A 76 31.95 10.37 10.12
C ARG A 76 33.01 9.74 9.22
N GLY A 77 33.76 8.78 9.76
CA GLY A 77 34.56 7.87 8.94
C GLY A 77 33.69 7.36 7.79
N PRO A 78 34.26 7.06 6.61
CA PRO A 78 33.50 6.87 5.39
C PRO A 78 32.39 5.85 5.64
N SER A 79 31.16 6.35 5.66
CA SER A 79 29.91 5.59 5.75
C SER A 79 29.66 4.87 4.42
N HIS A 80 30.63 4.10 3.95
CA HIS A 80 30.62 3.45 2.64
C HIS A 80 30.85 1.93 2.70
N GLN A 81 30.80 1.32 3.89
CA GLN A 81 30.93 -0.14 4.02
C GLN A 81 29.70 -0.85 4.56
N ARG A 82 28.59 -0.16 4.84
CA ARG A 82 27.32 -0.84 5.06
C ARG A 82 26.58 -0.96 3.74
N SER A 83 26.75 -2.14 3.16
CA SER A 83 25.95 -2.69 2.08
C SER A 83 26.26 -2.14 0.69
N ARG A 84 27.38 -2.63 0.11
CA ARG A 84 27.32 -3.10 -1.28
C ARG A 84 26.42 -4.35 -1.33
N ARG A 85 25.15 -4.25 -0.89
CA ARG A 85 24.14 -5.14 -1.47
C ARG A 85 24.17 -4.76 -2.93
N VAL A 86 24.44 -5.74 -3.78
CA VAL A 86 24.15 -5.64 -5.20
C VAL A 86 22.75 -5.03 -5.25
N LYS A 87 22.65 -3.73 -5.59
CA LYS A 87 21.39 -3.20 -6.08
C LYS A 87 21.18 -4.08 -7.28
N ILE A 88 20.24 -5.04 -7.18
CA ILE A 88 19.73 -5.72 -8.35
C ILE A 88 19.20 -4.56 -9.17
N ARG A 89 20.04 -4.10 -10.09
CA ARG A 89 19.69 -3.06 -11.01
C ARG A 89 18.55 -3.71 -11.78
N ALA A 90 17.37 -3.10 -11.74
CA ALA A 90 16.22 -3.48 -12.55
C ALA A 90 16.53 -3.25 -14.05
N GLN A 91 17.58 -3.90 -14.52
CA GLN A 91 18.14 -3.87 -15.86
C GLN A 91 17.75 -5.12 -16.64
N ASP A 92 17.26 -6.14 -15.94
CA ASP A 92 16.61 -7.26 -16.60
C ASP A 92 15.22 -6.81 -17.00
N ILE A 93 15.07 -6.68 -18.31
CA ILE A 93 13.80 -6.65 -18.98
C ILE A 93 13.04 -7.91 -18.56
N LEU A 94 12.10 -7.76 -17.62
CA LEU A 94 11.24 -8.86 -17.18
C LEU A 94 9.97 -8.88 -18.02
N THR A 95 9.66 -10.05 -18.57
CA THR A 95 8.40 -10.30 -19.26
C THR A 95 7.41 -10.93 -18.29
N SER A 96 6.11 -10.65 -18.45
CA SER A 96 5.06 -11.27 -17.62
C SER A 96 5.16 -12.80 -17.57
N ALA A 97 5.51 -13.44 -18.69
CA ALA A 97 5.69 -14.89 -18.77
C ALA A 97 6.77 -15.44 -17.82
N GLN A 98 7.81 -14.66 -17.51
CA GLN A 98 8.86 -15.07 -16.57
C GLN A 98 8.40 -15.00 -15.12
N LEU A 99 7.34 -14.23 -14.83
CA LEU A 99 6.77 -14.11 -13.49
C LEU A 99 5.67 -15.13 -13.22
N GLU A 100 5.21 -15.87 -14.23
CA GLU A 100 4.18 -16.88 -14.06
C GLU A 100 4.53 -17.93 -12.99
N PRO A 101 5.76 -18.47 -12.93
CA PRO A 101 6.13 -19.43 -11.88
C PRO A 101 6.14 -18.79 -10.49
N LEU A 102 6.49 -17.50 -10.40
CA LEU A 102 6.47 -16.75 -9.14
C LEU A 102 5.02 -16.56 -8.66
N HIS A 103 4.10 -16.23 -9.56
CA HIS A 103 2.69 -16.09 -9.24
C HIS A 103 2.06 -17.43 -8.82
N ALA A 104 2.39 -18.51 -9.53
CA ALA A 104 1.94 -19.86 -9.16
C ALA A 104 2.44 -20.26 -7.76
N LEU A 105 3.72 -19.98 -7.45
CA LEU A 105 4.27 -20.21 -6.12
C LEU A 105 3.52 -19.40 -5.06
N TRP A 106 3.32 -18.10 -5.28
CA TRP A 106 2.58 -17.26 -4.35
C TRP A 106 1.14 -17.76 -4.13
N THR A 107 0.48 -18.23 -5.19
CA THR A 107 -0.87 -18.80 -5.12
C THR A 107 -0.92 -20.05 -4.25
N THR A 108 0.03 -20.98 -4.44
CA THR A 108 0.11 -22.18 -3.57
C THR A 108 0.41 -21.80 -2.12
N TYR A 109 1.32 -20.85 -1.90
CA TYR A 109 1.64 -20.34 -0.58
C TYR A 109 0.41 -19.76 0.13
N ILE A 110 -0.36 -18.89 -0.53
CA ILE A 110 -1.52 -18.25 0.10
C ILE A 110 -2.66 -19.25 0.33
N GLN A 111 -2.81 -20.25 -0.55
CA GLN A 111 -3.76 -21.34 -0.37
C GLN A 111 -3.44 -22.17 0.88
N ASP A 112 -2.15 -22.46 1.11
CA ASP A 112 -1.68 -23.21 2.27
C ASP A 112 -1.82 -22.38 3.56
N VAL A 113 -1.48 -21.08 3.52
CA VAL A 113 -1.61 -20.15 4.67
C VAL A 113 -3.06 -19.95 5.10
N LEU A 114 -3.98 -19.87 4.15
CA LEU A 114 -5.41 -19.69 4.42
C LEU A 114 -6.14 -21.02 4.64
N HIS A 115 -5.46 -22.15 4.48
CA HIS A 115 -6.03 -23.50 4.55
C HIS A 115 -7.22 -23.71 3.59
N VAL A 116 -7.15 -23.14 2.39
CA VAL A 116 -8.23 -23.17 1.39
C VAL A 116 -8.00 -24.17 0.26
N ARG A 117 -6.84 -24.84 0.22
CA ARG A 117 -6.42 -25.71 -0.88
C ARG A 117 -7.40 -26.85 -1.20
N ASP A 118 -7.96 -27.48 -0.17
CA ASP A 118 -8.90 -28.59 -0.30
C ASP A 118 -10.36 -28.15 -0.10
N MET A 119 -10.59 -26.83 0.00
CA MET A 119 -11.90 -26.29 0.33
C MET A 119 -12.70 -26.02 -0.95
N THR A 120 -13.93 -26.51 -1.00
CA THR A 120 -14.84 -26.20 -2.10
C THR A 120 -15.31 -24.74 -2.00
N GLN A 121 -15.65 -24.14 -3.13
CA GLN A 121 -16.17 -22.77 -3.17
C GLN A 121 -17.39 -22.58 -2.26
N ALA A 122 -18.34 -23.53 -2.27
CA ALA A 122 -19.51 -23.48 -1.40
C ALA A 122 -19.16 -23.50 0.10
N SER A 123 -18.12 -24.24 0.49
CA SER A 123 -17.62 -24.25 1.86
C SER A 123 -16.96 -22.91 2.21
N ALA A 124 -16.22 -22.30 1.28
CA ALA A 124 -15.64 -20.97 1.46
C ALA A 124 -16.71 -19.89 1.67
N GLU A 125 -17.76 -19.90 0.86
CA GLU A 125 -18.89 -18.98 0.99
C GLU A 125 -19.60 -19.15 2.34
N ALA A 126 -19.77 -20.39 2.82
CA ALA A 126 -20.29 -20.65 4.15
C ALA A 126 -19.37 -20.10 5.26
N GLN A 127 -18.04 -20.29 5.15
CA GLN A 127 -17.07 -19.77 6.14
C GLN A 127 -16.95 -18.24 6.11
N LEU A 128 -17.20 -17.59 4.98
CA LEU A 128 -17.24 -16.12 4.89
C LEU A 128 -18.34 -15.50 5.76
N SER A 129 -19.40 -16.24 6.09
CA SER A 129 -20.40 -15.79 7.06
C SER A 129 -19.92 -15.83 8.51
N ASN A 130 -18.85 -16.59 8.80
CA ASN A 130 -18.26 -16.72 10.12
C ASN A 130 -17.25 -15.58 10.37
N ALA A 131 -17.66 -14.60 11.17
CA ALA A 131 -16.83 -13.44 11.50
C ALA A 131 -15.46 -13.81 12.11
N ALA A 132 -15.37 -14.88 12.91
CA ALA A 132 -14.11 -15.31 13.51
C ALA A 132 -13.12 -15.81 12.46
N TRP A 133 -13.62 -16.58 11.48
CA TRP A 133 -12.81 -17.05 10.35
C TRP A 133 -12.35 -15.89 9.46
N VAL A 134 -13.24 -14.95 9.16
CA VAL A 134 -12.89 -13.73 8.40
C VAL A 134 -11.79 -12.94 9.10
N GLN A 135 -11.87 -12.76 10.43
CA GLN A 135 -10.82 -12.10 11.19
C GLN A 135 -9.49 -12.86 11.18
N GLN A 136 -9.52 -14.20 11.21
CA GLN A 136 -8.32 -15.02 11.08
C GLN A 136 -7.67 -14.84 9.70
N VAL A 137 -8.46 -14.87 8.63
CA VAL A 137 -8.00 -14.65 7.25
C VAL A 137 -7.39 -13.25 7.10
N GLN A 138 -8.06 -12.21 7.60
CA GLN A 138 -7.54 -10.84 7.57
C GLN A 138 -6.18 -10.73 8.28
N ASN A 139 -6.05 -11.32 9.47
CA ASN A 139 -4.79 -11.31 10.22
C ASN A 139 -3.66 -12.10 9.55
N ALA A 140 -4.00 -13.18 8.83
CA ALA A 140 -3.03 -13.94 8.04
C ALA A 140 -2.54 -13.12 6.85
N LEU A 141 -3.45 -12.49 6.09
CA LEU A 141 -3.13 -11.64 4.95
C LEU A 141 -2.28 -10.42 5.33
N LEU A 142 -2.53 -9.81 6.50
CA LEU A 142 -1.73 -8.68 7.00
C LEU A 142 -0.26 -9.04 7.27
N LYS A 143 0.04 -10.33 7.49
CA LYS A 143 1.39 -10.83 7.78
C LYS A 143 2.02 -11.56 6.59
N ALA A 144 1.24 -11.78 5.53
CA ALA A 144 1.70 -12.48 4.34
C ALA A 144 2.65 -11.60 3.53
N ASP A 145 3.54 -12.25 2.78
CA ASP A 145 4.35 -11.59 1.77
C ASP A 145 3.51 -11.41 0.49
N TRP A 146 3.54 -10.21 -0.10
CA TRP A 146 2.80 -9.89 -1.32
C TRP A 146 3.63 -9.98 -2.59
N THR A 147 4.92 -10.34 -2.50
CA THR A 147 5.76 -10.55 -3.68
C THR A 147 5.26 -11.75 -4.49
N GLY A 148 5.00 -11.54 -5.78
CA GLY A 148 4.36 -12.52 -6.68
C GLY A 148 2.83 -12.43 -6.73
N ALA A 149 2.19 -11.60 -5.90
CA ALA A 149 0.75 -11.41 -5.95
C ALA A 149 0.30 -10.65 -7.20
N HIS A 150 -0.87 -10.99 -7.73
CA HIS A 150 -1.56 -10.15 -8.71
C HIS A 150 -2.41 -9.11 -8.00
N VAL A 151 -2.17 -7.84 -8.33
CA VAL A 151 -2.87 -6.71 -7.71
C VAL A 151 -3.49 -5.82 -8.77
N CYS A 152 -4.62 -5.21 -8.44
CA CYS A 152 -5.29 -4.20 -9.25
C CYS A 152 -5.65 -3.00 -8.36
N VAL A 153 -5.31 -1.80 -8.81
CA VAL A 153 -5.63 -0.56 -8.08
C VAL A 153 -7.08 -0.17 -8.36
N VAL A 154 -7.96 -0.43 -7.39
CA VAL A 154 -9.39 -0.07 -7.48
C VAL A 154 -9.63 1.39 -7.07
N ARG A 155 -8.87 1.91 -6.10
CA ARG A 155 -8.99 3.30 -5.62
C ARG A 155 -7.61 3.89 -5.37
N SER A 156 -7.45 5.16 -5.73
CA SER A 156 -6.27 5.95 -5.43
C SER A 156 -6.66 7.43 -5.36
N THR A 157 -5.92 8.20 -4.58
CA THR A 157 -6.00 9.67 -4.61
C THR A 157 -5.57 10.21 -5.97
N GLN A 158 -4.70 9.50 -6.67
CA GLN A 158 -4.25 9.84 -8.01
C GLN A 158 -5.03 9.02 -9.05
N PRO A 159 -5.88 9.63 -9.89
CA PRO A 159 -6.75 8.91 -10.81
C PRO A 159 -5.98 8.14 -11.90
N THR A 160 -4.76 8.58 -12.25
CA THR A 160 -3.93 7.90 -13.25
C THR A 160 -3.39 6.54 -12.77
N LEU A 161 -3.46 6.26 -11.47
CA LEU A 161 -3.05 4.98 -10.91
C LEU A 161 -4.20 3.98 -10.86
N VAL A 162 -5.44 4.43 -11.01
CA VAL A 162 -6.62 3.56 -10.99
C VAL A 162 -6.62 2.66 -12.21
N HIS A 163 -7.02 1.40 -12.04
CA HIS A 163 -6.99 0.33 -13.04
C HIS A 163 -5.58 -0.15 -13.44
N LEU A 164 -4.52 0.30 -12.77
CA LEU A 164 -3.22 -0.36 -12.89
C LEU A 164 -3.30 -1.76 -12.30
N ARG A 165 -2.98 -2.77 -13.11
CA ARG A 165 -2.93 -4.17 -12.70
C ARG A 165 -1.58 -4.78 -13.04
N GLY A 166 -1.16 -5.78 -12.26
CA GLY A 166 0.07 -6.52 -12.54
C GLY A 166 0.56 -7.38 -11.40
N THR A 167 1.76 -7.94 -11.56
CA THR A 167 2.40 -8.78 -10.55
C THR A 167 3.34 -7.94 -9.69
N VAL A 168 3.25 -8.09 -8.36
CA VAL A 168 4.15 -7.42 -7.41
C VAL A 168 5.54 -8.05 -7.49
N LEU A 169 6.55 -7.24 -7.80
CA LEU A 169 7.96 -7.64 -7.83
C LEU A 169 8.66 -7.44 -6.50
N ALA A 170 8.37 -6.32 -5.85
CA ALA A 170 8.98 -5.94 -4.59
C ALA A 170 8.03 -5.10 -3.76
N GLU A 171 8.02 -5.38 -2.47
CA GLU A 171 7.37 -4.57 -1.45
C GLU A 171 8.42 -3.70 -0.75
N THR A 172 8.08 -2.43 -0.55
CA THR A 172 8.85 -1.49 0.28
C THR A 172 7.93 -0.92 1.35
N HIS A 173 8.48 -0.13 2.27
CA HIS A 173 7.70 0.43 3.39
C HIS A 173 6.38 1.08 2.97
N ASP A 174 6.36 1.84 1.86
CA ASP A 174 5.17 2.59 1.40
C ASP A 174 4.79 2.34 -0.06
N THR A 175 5.53 1.51 -0.80
CA THR A 175 5.29 1.31 -2.24
C THR A 175 5.38 -0.14 -2.67
N LEU A 176 4.53 -0.48 -3.64
CA LEU A 176 4.53 -1.75 -4.34
C LEU A 176 5.09 -1.52 -5.74
N GLN A 177 6.14 -2.26 -6.10
CA GLN A 177 6.66 -2.28 -7.46
C GLN A 177 5.89 -3.32 -8.25
N VAL A 178 5.10 -2.91 -9.22
CA VAL A 178 4.20 -3.78 -9.98
C VAL A 178 4.63 -3.83 -11.45
N LEU A 179 4.73 -5.04 -12.01
CA LEU A 179 4.94 -5.24 -13.44
C LEU A 179 3.57 -5.45 -14.13
N PRO A 180 3.16 -4.55 -15.06
CA PRO A 180 1.90 -4.71 -15.77
C PRO A 180 1.93 -5.90 -16.75
N PRO A 181 0.78 -6.54 -17.03
CA PRO A 181 0.66 -7.61 -18.00
C PRO A 181 0.71 -7.00 -19.41
N THR A 182 1.91 -6.64 -19.86
CA THR A 182 2.15 -6.17 -21.22
C THR A 182 3.08 -7.16 -21.89
N ASN A 183 2.78 -7.54 -23.14
CA ASN A 183 3.66 -8.38 -23.96
C ASN A 183 4.92 -7.64 -24.43
N GLN A 184 5.04 -6.35 -24.07
CA GLN A 184 6.20 -5.53 -24.34
C GLN A 184 7.06 -5.44 -23.08
N PRO A 185 8.37 -5.61 -23.22
CA PRO A 185 9.31 -5.45 -22.12
C PRO A 185 9.26 -4.03 -21.58
N ARG A 186 8.87 -3.86 -20.32
CA ARG A 186 8.88 -2.56 -19.65
C ARG A 186 9.82 -2.62 -18.45
N GLN A 187 10.64 -1.59 -18.32
CA GLN A 187 11.39 -1.40 -17.08
C GLN A 187 10.40 -1.11 -15.95
N PRO A 188 10.54 -1.73 -14.77
CA PRO A 188 9.70 -1.39 -13.63
C PRO A 188 9.96 0.08 -13.27
N TYR A 189 8.96 0.93 -13.47
CA TYR A 189 9.04 2.35 -13.18
C TYR A 189 9.02 2.55 -11.66
N CYS A 190 10.20 2.67 -11.07
CA CYS A 190 10.36 3.17 -9.71
C CYS A 190 10.25 4.70 -9.76
N THR A 191 9.06 5.25 -9.58
CA THR A 191 8.91 6.70 -9.38
C THR A 191 9.31 7.02 -7.95
N TYR A 192 10.54 7.47 -7.76
CA TYR A 192 10.98 8.13 -6.53
C TYR A 192 10.62 9.61 -6.65
N THR A 193 9.64 10.07 -5.86
CA THR A 193 9.45 11.49 -5.54
C THR A 193 9.44 11.65 -4.04
#